data_AF-A0A532AUL3-F1
#
_entry.id   AF-A0A532AUL3-F1
#
_cell.length_a   1.000
_cell.length_b   1.000
_cell.length_c   1.000
_cell.angle_alpha   90.00
_cell.angle_beta   90.00
_cell.angle_gamma   90.00
#
_symmetry.space_group_name_H-M   'P 1'
#
loop_
_entity.id
_entity.type
_entity.pdbx_description
1 polymer ?
#
loop_
_entity_poly.entity_id
_entity_poly.type
_entity_poly.pdbx_seq_one_letter_code
_entity_poly.pdbx_strand_id
1 'polypeptide(L)'
;MVDQAGRDKVYREVWSALRTLPYERQNAHLEDIAKWAGVGLDARPEHCIMTPGEVSDISDDLITIGGHTVSHPTLPAHSFATQLREIVDGRSACEQMTGKRVLSFAYPFGDHDALSVSAVREAGFEFACTTRAGCVAPEADMLRLPRLYVGNWSGDEFLRKIEDHLF
;
A
#
# COMPACT_ATOMS: atom_id res chain seq x y z
N MET A 1 -24.58 12.95 20.50
CA MET A 1 -23.13 12.91 20.19
C MET A 1 -22.84 11.58 19.56
N VAL A 2 -22.10 11.54 18.46
CA VAL A 2 -21.72 10.28 17.80
C VAL A 2 -20.70 9.57 18.69
N ASP A 3 -20.94 8.31 19.03
CA ASP A 3 -20.00 7.48 19.78
C ASP A 3 -18.80 7.12 18.89
N GLN A 4 -17.74 7.91 18.99
CA GLN A 4 -16.52 7.71 18.20
C GLN A 4 -15.81 6.40 18.57
N ALA A 5 -15.81 6.02 19.85
CA ALA A 5 -15.14 4.81 20.31
C ALA A 5 -15.86 3.55 19.79
N GLY A 6 -17.19 3.54 19.81
CA GLY A 6 -18.00 2.47 19.21
C GLY A 6 -17.77 2.34 17.70
N ARG A 7 -17.72 3.46 16.98
CA ARG A 7 -17.44 3.47 15.52
C ARG A 7 -16.05 2.94 15.20
N ASP A 8 -15.03 3.37 15.91
CA ASP A 8 -13.65 2.92 15.70
C ASP A 8 -13.51 1.43 15.96
N LYS A 9 -14.22 0.90 16.97
CA LYS A 9 -14.25 -0.54 17.25
C LYS A 9 -14.86 -1.32 16.09
N VAL A 10 -16.06 -0.94 15.65
CA VAL A 10 -16.74 -1.61 14.52
C VAL A 10 -15.88 -1.55 13.25
N TYR A 11 -15.29 -0.39 12.95
CA TYR A 11 -14.38 -0.24 11.81
C TYR A 11 -13.23 -1.25 11.85
N ARG A 12 -12.54 -1.38 12.99
CA ARG A 12 -11.41 -2.31 13.13
C ARG A 12 -11.83 -3.76 13.01
N GLU A 13 -12.99 -4.13 13.56
CA GLU A 13 -13.54 -5.49 13.46
C GLU A 13 -13.87 -5.85 12.01
N VAL A 14 -14.58 -4.98 11.30
CA VAL A 14 -14.90 -5.16 9.88
C VAL A 14 -13.63 -5.20 9.03
N TRP A 15 -12.73 -4.23 9.21
CA TRP A 15 -11.46 -4.17 8.47
C TRP A 15 -10.65 -5.45 8.66
N SER A 16 -10.51 -5.92 9.91
CA SER A 16 -9.78 -7.15 10.23
C SER A 16 -10.40 -8.39 9.56
N ALA A 17 -11.74 -8.47 9.54
CA ALA A 17 -12.46 -9.59 8.94
C ALA A 17 -12.35 -9.63 7.41
N LEU A 18 -12.28 -8.47 6.75
CA LEU A 18 -12.28 -8.38 5.29
C LEU A 18 -10.87 -8.37 4.68
N ARG A 19 -9.90 -7.74 5.34
CA ARG A 19 -8.55 -7.44 4.80
C ARG A 19 -7.77 -8.62 4.21
N THR A 20 -8.02 -9.84 4.68
CA THR A 20 -7.33 -11.07 4.23
C THR A 20 -8.10 -11.84 3.16
N LEU A 21 -9.34 -11.43 2.86
CA LEU A 21 -10.15 -12.05 1.82
C LEU A 21 -9.64 -11.65 0.42
N PRO A 22 -9.86 -12.48 -0.62
CA PRO A 22 -9.65 -12.06 -2.00
C PRO A 22 -10.44 -10.80 -2.36
N TYR A 23 -9.90 -9.95 -3.24
CA TYR A 23 -10.49 -8.67 -3.63
C TYR A 23 -12.00 -8.73 -3.94
N GLU A 24 -12.43 -9.68 -4.77
CA GLU A 24 -13.85 -9.84 -5.13
C GLU A 24 -14.75 -10.13 -3.92
N ARG A 25 -14.23 -10.88 -2.93
CA ARG A 25 -14.96 -11.15 -1.68
C ARG A 25 -15.00 -9.92 -0.78
N GLN A 26 -13.92 -9.12 -0.76
CA GLN A 26 -13.92 -7.85 -0.05
C GLN A 26 -15.00 -6.92 -0.60
N ASN A 27 -15.04 -6.72 -1.92
CA ASN A 27 -16.02 -5.87 -2.59
C ASN A 27 -17.45 -6.33 -2.35
N ALA A 28 -17.74 -7.64 -2.50
CA ALA A 28 -19.08 -8.17 -2.24
C ALA A 28 -19.56 -7.86 -0.79
N HIS A 29 -18.67 -8.00 0.20
CA HIS A 29 -19.02 -7.65 1.58
C HIS A 29 -19.16 -6.14 1.80
N LEU A 30 -18.35 -5.31 1.13
CA LEU A 30 -18.50 -3.85 1.19
C LEU A 30 -19.83 -3.40 0.58
N GLU A 31 -20.28 -4.02 -0.51
CA GLU A 31 -21.59 -3.77 -1.11
C GLU A 31 -22.73 -4.15 -0.16
N ASP A 32 -22.65 -5.31 0.49
CA ASP A 32 -23.64 -5.74 1.48
C ASP A 32 -23.71 -4.76 2.67
N ILE A 33 -22.56 -4.32 3.18
CA ILE A 33 -22.47 -3.35 4.28
C ILE A 33 -23.06 -2.00 3.84
N ALA A 34 -22.74 -1.53 2.65
CA ALA A 34 -23.24 -0.27 2.12
C ALA A 34 -24.77 -0.29 1.95
N LYS A 35 -25.30 -1.39 1.42
CA LYS A 35 -26.74 -1.64 1.30
C LYS A 35 -27.42 -1.67 2.66
N TRP A 36 -26.84 -2.37 3.63
CA TRP A 36 -27.37 -2.42 5.00
C TRP A 36 -27.38 -1.03 5.66
N ALA A 37 -26.32 -0.25 5.47
CA ALA A 37 -26.18 1.09 6.04
C ALA A 37 -26.97 2.18 5.28
N GLY A 38 -27.48 1.88 4.08
CA GLY A 38 -28.18 2.85 3.23
C GLY A 38 -27.26 3.93 2.66
N VAL A 39 -25.99 3.60 2.40
CA VAL A 39 -24.97 4.52 1.87
C VAL A 39 -24.44 4.05 0.51
N GLY A 40 -23.95 4.97 -0.30
CA GLY A 40 -23.21 4.67 -1.53
C GLY A 40 -21.75 4.27 -1.24
N LEU A 41 -21.10 3.66 -2.23
CA LEU A 41 -19.67 3.31 -2.20
C LEU A 41 -18.78 4.34 -2.92
N ASP A 42 -19.34 5.49 -3.27
CA ASP A 42 -18.60 6.54 -3.97
C ASP A 42 -17.39 7.01 -3.14
N ALA A 43 -16.25 7.18 -3.81
CA ALA A 43 -15.08 7.77 -3.19
C ALA A 43 -15.40 9.21 -2.75
N ARG A 44 -14.91 9.58 -1.57
CA ARG A 44 -15.02 10.96 -1.10
C ARG A 44 -14.16 11.86 -1.99
N PRO A 45 -14.60 13.08 -2.34
CA PRO A 45 -13.81 14.01 -3.13
C PRO A 45 -12.42 14.30 -2.52
N GLU A 46 -12.30 14.26 -1.20
CA GLU A 46 -11.03 14.49 -0.50
C GLU A 46 -10.08 13.27 -0.56
N HIS A 47 -10.57 12.11 -1.01
CA HIS A 47 -9.83 10.83 -1.08
C HIS A 47 -9.75 10.30 -2.53
N CYS A 48 -9.80 11.17 -3.53
CA CYS A 48 -9.66 10.76 -4.93
C CYS A 48 -8.29 10.11 -5.18
N ILE A 49 -8.31 9.00 -5.90
CA ILE A 49 -7.09 8.41 -6.48
C ILE A 49 -6.71 9.17 -7.74
N MET A 50 -5.42 9.13 -8.08
CA MET A 50 -4.96 9.67 -9.35
C MET A 50 -5.53 8.87 -10.52
N THR A 51 -5.90 9.59 -11.58
CA THR A 51 -6.22 9.02 -12.88
C THR A 51 -4.94 8.56 -13.60
N PRO A 52 -5.02 7.65 -14.58
CA PRO A 52 -3.87 7.28 -15.40
C PRO A 52 -3.18 8.46 -16.09
N GLY A 53 -3.96 9.47 -16.51
CA GLY A 53 -3.42 10.70 -17.10
C GLY A 53 -2.58 11.48 -16.09
N GLU A 54 -3.10 11.72 -14.88
CA GLU A 54 -2.36 12.41 -13.84
C GLU A 54 -1.10 11.65 -13.41
N VAL A 55 -1.13 10.31 -13.37
CA VAL A 55 0.07 9.49 -13.11
C VAL A 55 1.12 9.69 -14.21
N SER A 56 0.69 9.74 -15.48
CA SER A 56 1.57 10.03 -16.61
C SER A 56 2.17 11.43 -16.50
N ASP A 57 1.34 12.43 -16.21
CA ASP A 57 1.73 13.84 -16.15
C ASP A 57 2.76 14.12 -15.06
N ILE A 58 2.67 13.46 -13.90
CA ILE A 58 3.65 13.64 -12.82
C ILE A 58 4.89 12.76 -13.00
N SER A 59 4.89 11.78 -13.90
CA SER A 59 6.02 10.87 -14.03
C SER A 59 7.15 11.50 -14.83
N ASP A 60 8.02 12.24 -14.16
CA ASP A 60 9.18 12.94 -14.73
C ASP A 60 10.51 12.45 -14.12
N ASP A 61 11.55 13.30 -14.12
CA ASP A 61 12.87 12.99 -13.54
C ASP A 61 12.95 13.26 -12.03
N LEU A 62 11.97 13.94 -11.45
CA LEU A 62 11.89 14.27 -10.03
C LEU A 62 10.94 13.32 -9.27
N ILE A 63 9.90 12.82 -9.93
CA ILE A 63 8.90 11.94 -9.34
C ILE A 63 8.95 10.56 -10.00
N THR A 64 9.22 9.55 -9.18
CA THR A 64 9.24 8.14 -9.59
C THR A 64 7.96 7.43 -9.17
N ILE A 65 7.36 6.68 -10.10
CA ILE A 65 6.20 5.82 -9.82
C ILE A 65 6.69 4.41 -9.50
N GLY A 66 6.31 3.90 -8.32
CA GLY A 66 6.61 2.55 -7.84
C GLY A 66 5.40 1.62 -7.92
N GLY A 67 5.65 0.30 -7.82
CA GLY A 67 4.60 -0.72 -7.77
C GLY A 67 3.98 -0.86 -6.38
N HIS A 68 2.67 -1.11 -6.31
CA HIS A 68 1.95 -1.32 -5.05
C HIS A 68 0.81 -2.34 -5.17
N THR A 69 1.02 -3.40 -5.98
CA THR A 69 0.00 -4.39 -6.39
C THR A 69 -1.14 -3.79 -7.23
N VAL A 70 -2.09 -4.61 -7.68
CA VAL A 70 -3.28 -4.14 -8.40
C VAL A 70 -4.40 -3.80 -7.41
N SER A 71 -4.68 -4.70 -6.48
CA SER A 71 -5.88 -4.63 -5.63
C SER A 71 -5.58 -4.33 -4.15
N HIS A 72 -4.32 -4.03 -3.80
CA HIS A 72 -3.87 -3.78 -2.44
C HIS A 72 -4.20 -4.92 -1.44
N PRO A 73 -3.96 -6.21 -1.77
CA PRO A 73 -4.28 -7.31 -0.88
C PRO A 73 -3.25 -7.45 0.24
N THR A 74 -3.63 -8.14 1.32
CA THR A 74 -2.64 -8.63 2.30
C THR A 74 -1.88 -9.80 1.70
N LEU A 75 -0.73 -9.54 1.07
CA LEU A 75 0.01 -10.54 0.28
C LEU A 75 0.18 -11.90 1.00
N PRO A 76 0.62 -11.98 2.28
CA PRO A 76 0.78 -13.26 2.97
C PRO A 76 -0.51 -14.08 3.17
N ALA A 77 -1.69 -13.48 2.99
CA ALA A 77 -2.97 -14.19 3.08
C ALA A 77 -3.30 -15.00 1.80
N HIS A 78 -2.47 -14.89 0.75
CA HIS A 78 -2.73 -15.47 -0.56
C HIS A 78 -1.62 -16.42 -1.00
N SER A 79 -1.94 -17.30 -1.95
CA SER A 79 -0.95 -18.20 -2.55
C SER A 79 0.11 -17.41 -3.31
N PHE A 80 1.31 -18.00 -3.46
CA PHE A 80 2.40 -17.40 -4.23
C PHE A 80 1.96 -16.96 -5.65
N ALA A 81 1.19 -17.80 -6.35
CA ALA A 81 0.72 -17.50 -7.70
C ALA A 81 -0.24 -16.28 -7.75
N THR A 82 -1.01 -16.05 -6.68
CA THR A 82 -1.83 -14.83 -6.55
C THR A 82 -0.96 -13.63 -6.24
N GLN A 83 -0.02 -13.75 -5.29
CA GLN A 83 0.90 -12.68 -4.92
C GLN A 83 1.72 -12.21 -6.14
N LEU A 84 2.31 -13.14 -6.88
CA LEU A 84 3.11 -12.84 -8.07
C LEU A 84 2.30 -12.11 -9.15
N ARG A 85 1.08 -12.56 -9.40
CA ARG A 85 0.19 -11.92 -10.39
C ARG A 85 -0.14 -10.49 -10.01
N GLU A 86 -0.57 -10.27 -8.78
CA GLU A 86 -0.86 -8.93 -8.23
C GLU A 86 0.34 -7.98 -8.38
N ILE A 87 1.54 -8.48 -8.15
CA ILE A 87 2.78 -7.71 -8.23
C ILE A 87 3.16 -7.42 -9.69
N VAL A 88 3.14 -8.43 -10.57
CA VAL A 88 3.52 -8.31 -11.99
C VAL A 88 2.53 -7.46 -12.77
N ASP A 89 1.23 -7.67 -12.57
CA ASP A 89 0.18 -6.93 -13.27
C ASP A 89 0.19 -5.46 -12.83
N GLY A 90 0.38 -5.20 -11.53
CA GLY A 90 0.53 -3.84 -11.01
C GLY A 90 1.77 -3.13 -11.56
N ARG A 91 2.91 -3.82 -11.62
CA ARG A 91 4.13 -3.30 -12.27
C ARG A 91 3.83 -2.94 -13.73
N SER A 92 3.23 -3.86 -14.48
CA SER A 92 2.93 -3.69 -15.91
C SER A 92 1.99 -2.51 -16.16
N ALA A 93 0.98 -2.31 -15.31
CA ALA A 93 0.08 -1.17 -15.41
C ALA A 93 0.82 0.16 -15.20
N CYS A 94 1.68 0.26 -14.18
CA CYS A 94 2.51 1.44 -13.96
C CYS A 94 3.47 1.71 -15.13
N GLU A 95 4.13 0.69 -15.67
CA GLU A 95 5.02 0.83 -16.83
C GLU A 95 4.25 1.28 -18.08
N GLN A 96 3.01 0.82 -18.28
CA GLN A 96 2.15 1.26 -19.37
C GLN A 96 1.73 2.74 -19.25
N MET A 97 1.39 3.20 -18.04
CA MET A 97 0.99 4.59 -17.81
C MET A 97 2.16 5.58 -17.94
N THR A 98 3.36 5.16 -17.54
CA THR A 98 4.53 6.04 -17.44
C THR A 98 5.49 5.93 -18.61
N GLY A 99 5.45 4.83 -19.37
CA GLY A 99 6.45 4.51 -20.40
C GLY A 99 7.85 4.25 -19.84
N LYS A 100 7.99 4.09 -18.52
CA LYS A 100 9.27 3.92 -17.81
C LYS A 100 9.32 2.56 -17.12
N ARG A 101 10.54 2.03 -16.89
CA ARG A 101 10.72 0.85 -16.03
C ARG A 101 10.36 1.20 -14.59
N VAL A 102 9.62 0.31 -13.93
CA VAL A 102 9.30 0.44 -12.50
C VAL A 102 10.27 -0.42 -11.71
N LEU A 103 11.06 0.23 -10.84
CA LEU A 103 12.16 -0.41 -10.11
C LEU A 103 11.86 -0.64 -8.62
N SER A 104 10.92 0.13 -8.06
CA SER A 104 10.63 0.16 -6.63
C SER A 104 9.26 -0.43 -6.33
N PHE A 105 9.12 -1.09 -5.18
CA PHE A 105 7.86 -1.65 -4.71
C PHE A 105 7.54 -1.22 -3.28
N ALA A 106 6.25 -1.16 -2.92
CA ALA A 106 5.82 -1.06 -1.53
C ALA A 106 4.86 -2.20 -1.22
N TYR A 107 5.04 -2.87 -0.08
CA TYR A 107 4.10 -3.92 0.35
C TYR A 107 2.81 -3.28 0.89
N PRO A 108 1.60 -3.69 0.44
CA PRO A 108 0.34 -3.27 1.05
C PRO A 108 0.35 -3.48 2.57
N PHE A 109 0.00 -2.44 3.32
CA PHE A 109 0.08 -2.40 4.79
C PHE A 109 1.49 -2.62 5.40
N GLY A 110 2.51 -2.84 4.56
CA GLY A 110 3.84 -3.32 4.97
C GLY A 110 3.92 -4.84 5.20
N ASP A 111 2.83 -5.57 4.98
CA ASP A 111 2.75 -7.00 5.24
C ASP A 111 3.45 -7.81 4.15
N HIS A 112 4.35 -8.68 4.56
CA HIS A 112 5.13 -9.52 3.66
C HIS A 112 5.66 -10.75 4.40
N ASP A 113 5.80 -11.85 3.67
CA ASP A 113 6.48 -13.06 4.13
C ASP A 113 7.62 -13.44 3.17
N ALA A 114 8.15 -14.66 3.27
CA ALA A 114 9.19 -15.13 2.35
C ALA A 114 8.68 -15.28 0.90
N LEU A 115 7.41 -15.67 0.72
CA LEU A 115 6.79 -15.82 -0.60
C LEU A 115 6.57 -14.45 -1.25
N SER A 116 6.12 -13.45 -0.49
CA SER A 116 5.94 -12.08 -0.98
C SER A 116 7.25 -11.50 -1.50
N VAL A 117 8.35 -11.70 -0.77
CA VAL A 117 9.66 -11.19 -1.20
C VAL A 117 10.21 -11.96 -2.40
N SER A 118 9.99 -13.28 -2.48
CA SER A 118 10.31 -14.04 -3.68
C SER A 118 9.50 -13.56 -4.89
N ALA A 119 8.23 -13.25 -4.73
CA ALA A 119 7.38 -12.75 -5.80
C ALA A 119 7.82 -11.35 -6.29
N VAL A 120 8.18 -10.44 -5.38
CA VAL A 120 8.76 -9.13 -5.72
C VAL A 120 10.08 -9.29 -6.49
N ARG A 121 10.94 -10.23 -6.06
CA ARG A 121 12.20 -10.53 -6.75
C ARG A 121 11.97 -11.10 -8.15
N GLU A 122 11.05 -12.05 -8.29
CA GLU A 122 10.70 -12.67 -9.58
C GLU A 122 10.06 -11.66 -10.54
N ALA A 123 9.27 -10.73 -9.99
CA ALA A 123 8.71 -9.62 -10.73
C ALA A 123 9.75 -8.56 -11.14
N GLY A 124 11.02 -8.69 -10.76
CA GLY A 124 12.13 -7.87 -11.25
C GLY A 124 12.27 -6.48 -10.61
N PHE A 125 11.73 -6.26 -9.41
CA PHE A 125 11.98 -5.04 -8.63
C PHE A 125 13.39 -5.04 -8.04
N GLU A 126 14.01 -3.86 -8.01
CA GLU A 126 15.36 -3.66 -7.49
C GLU A 126 15.35 -3.41 -5.97
N PHE A 127 14.30 -2.77 -5.46
CA PHE A 127 14.11 -2.55 -4.03
C PHE A 127 12.64 -2.47 -3.64
N ALA A 128 12.35 -2.76 -2.37
CA ALA A 128 11.00 -2.71 -1.83
C ALA A 128 10.95 -2.19 -0.39
N CYS A 129 9.94 -1.39 -0.10
CA CYS A 129 9.75 -0.72 1.18
C CYS A 129 8.66 -1.39 2.03
N THR A 130 8.94 -1.54 3.32
CA THR A 130 7.98 -1.99 4.34
C THR A 130 7.41 -0.80 5.13
N THR A 131 6.69 -1.06 6.21
CA THR A 131 6.27 -0.06 7.20
C THR A 131 7.06 -0.15 8.50
N ARG A 132 8.10 -0.99 8.56
CA ARG A 132 8.99 -1.08 9.73
C ARG A 132 9.78 0.23 9.86
N ALA A 133 9.67 0.88 11.01
CA ALA A 133 10.45 2.07 11.32
C ALA A 133 11.94 1.75 11.44
N GLY A 134 12.78 2.61 10.84
CA GLY A 134 14.23 2.50 10.91
C GLY A 134 14.95 3.20 9.76
N CYS A 135 16.27 3.26 9.87
CA CYS A 135 17.16 3.76 8.82
C CYS A 135 17.67 2.63 7.93
N VAL A 136 17.99 2.95 6.69
CA VAL A 136 18.64 2.03 5.75
C VAL A 136 20.12 1.93 6.12
N ALA A 137 20.56 0.74 6.56
CA ALA A 137 21.97 0.41 6.77
C ALA A 137 22.61 -0.12 5.47
N PRO A 138 23.95 -0.08 5.32
CA PRO A 138 24.62 -0.62 4.14
C PRO A 138 24.30 -2.10 3.84
N GLU A 139 24.05 -2.91 4.87
CA GLU A 139 23.72 -4.33 4.78
C GLU A 139 22.20 -4.61 4.74
N ALA A 140 21.38 -3.57 4.59
CA ALA A 140 19.92 -3.72 4.57
C ALA A 140 19.48 -4.64 3.42
N ASP A 141 18.47 -5.47 3.69
CA ASP A 141 17.80 -6.22 2.64
C ASP A 141 17.06 -5.24 1.72
N MET A 142 17.54 -5.10 0.49
CA MET A 142 16.97 -4.18 -0.51
C MET A 142 15.49 -4.44 -0.78
N LEU A 143 14.99 -5.65 -0.53
CA LEU A 143 13.57 -5.98 -0.70
C LEU A 143 12.76 -5.84 0.60
N ARG A 144 13.35 -5.30 1.68
CA ARG A 144 12.70 -5.05 2.97
C ARG A 144 13.18 -3.74 3.61
N LEU A 145 13.31 -2.68 2.81
CA LEU A 145 13.76 -1.38 3.31
C LEU A 145 12.78 -0.82 4.35
N PRO A 146 13.29 -0.28 5.48
CA PRO A 146 12.45 0.39 6.48
C PRO A 146 11.97 1.76 5.98
N ARG A 147 10.90 2.27 6.59
CA ARG A 147 10.37 3.62 6.37
C ARG A 147 9.91 4.23 7.68
N LEU A 148 10.00 5.55 7.78
CA LEU A 148 9.39 6.29 8.88
C LEU A 148 7.99 6.75 8.47
N TYR A 149 7.00 6.45 9.32
CA TYR A 149 5.66 7.02 9.18
C TYR A 149 5.71 8.53 9.44
N VAL A 150 4.99 9.29 8.62
CA VAL A 150 4.85 10.74 8.78
C VAL A 150 3.41 11.05 9.18
N GLY A 151 3.23 11.57 10.39
CA GLY A 151 1.94 12.04 10.89
C GLY A 151 1.67 13.50 10.57
N ASN A 152 0.51 14.00 11.01
CA ASN A 152 0.19 15.42 10.97
C ASN A 152 0.96 16.17 12.08
N TRP A 153 2.24 16.42 11.82
CA TRP A 153 3.21 16.97 12.77
C TRP A 153 3.64 18.38 12.35
N SER A 154 4.10 19.17 13.33
CA SER A 154 4.86 20.39 13.01
C SER A 154 6.22 20.04 12.41
N GLY A 155 6.89 21.01 11.78
CA GLY A 155 8.26 20.84 11.28
C GLY A 155 9.22 20.40 12.39
N ASP A 156 9.11 20.99 13.58
CA ASP A 156 9.95 20.64 14.74
C ASP A 156 9.69 19.20 15.21
N GLU A 157 8.43 18.76 15.24
CA GLU A 157 8.11 17.39 15.62
C GLU A 157 8.61 16.39 14.57
N PHE A 158 8.49 16.73 13.28
CA PHE A 158 9.04 15.90 12.20
C PHE A 158 10.56 15.76 12.29
N LEU A 159 11.29 16.85 12.55
CA LEU A 159 12.74 16.82 12.74
C LEU A 159 13.13 15.91 13.91
N ARG A 160 12.48 16.07 15.07
CA ARG A 160 12.70 15.19 16.22
C ARG A 160 12.42 13.71 15.89
N LYS A 161 11.34 13.43 15.14
CA LYS A 161 11.01 12.05 14.72
C LYS A 161 12.07 11.44 13.82
N ILE A 162 12.73 12.22 12.97
CA ILE A 162 13.87 11.77 12.17
C ILE A 162 15.07 11.50 13.09
N GLU A 163 15.41 12.44 13.96
CA GLU A 163 16.57 12.35 14.88
C GLU A 163 16.47 11.14 15.82
N ASP A 164 15.28 10.83 16.33
CA ASP A 164 15.00 9.66 17.18
C ASP A 164 15.34 8.31 16.49
N HIS A 165 15.50 8.29 15.16
CA HIS A 165 15.81 7.09 14.39
C HIS A 165 17.19 7.13 13.73
N LEU A 166 17.88 8.28 13.75
CA LEU A 166 19.21 8.44 13.16
C LEU A 166 20.34 7.95 14.08
N PHE A 167 20.06 7.59 15.34
CA PHE A 167 21.05 7.18 16.34
C PHE A 167 20.59 6.00 17.21
#